data_AF-A0A1H3ZK10-F1
#
_entry.id   AF-A0A1H3ZK10-F1
#
_cell.length_a   1.000
_cell.length_b   1.000
_cell.length_c   1.000
_cell.angle_alpha   90.00
_cell.angle_beta   90.00
_cell.angle_gamma   90.00
#
_symmetry.space_group_name_H-M   'P 1'
#
loop_
_entity.id
_entity.type
_entity.pdbx_description
1 polymer ?
#
loop_
_entity_poly.entity_id
_entity_poly.type
_entity_poly.pdbx_seq_one_letter_code
_entity_poly.pdbx_strand_id
1 'polypeptide(L)'
;MNNIEWDRYVGKYILIYGAHLVAVECYRYLTFLGLGERVLGFAVTAMADNPSELEHLPVREVQEYGERAGDMVVVIAMSLKFHESVRQHLADNGFKYVEAIGLEELSLLKGKRFIDLLADEGIELRESGNDPTWLDVCAMDSSTMFKFPTLFHYGVERVRGLVQQEKPVVLYRNLLGNVKTLSELQKDRGTSNKSCAAGELMHIYMAFGGPQMELVRKSDYKSWIRPLLVGAEGNDMQLTFPRDDAYEGNFSRLNASLAEMTGVHWVWKNALTVEYKGLCHYRRHFILSEEDIQVLSSAGIDALLTIPRYAPGGIKGMFLAETPVKRPVLESIYTAMDRLGYEDRQCFSEYLDGCFYFPNNMVVAKAGLYDEYCRWVFPILMGMLEVDTETGYGHESDRHIAYAAELLTSYYFAGKQDKLKLAVTDYKFLM
;
A
#
# COMPACT_ATOMS: atom_id res chain seq x y z
N MET A 1 -20.84 6.06 -8.38
CA MET A 1 -22.02 6.08 -7.47
C MET A 1 -22.83 7.38 -7.50
N ASN A 2 -22.23 8.58 -7.40
CA ASN A 2 -22.95 9.83 -7.66
C ASN A 2 -23.30 10.04 -9.15
N ASN A 3 -22.52 9.41 -10.03
CA ASN A 3 -22.79 9.36 -11.47
C ASN A 3 -23.76 8.22 -11.86
N ILE A 4 -24.18 7.39 -10.90
CA ILE A 4 -25.21 6.38 -11.16
C ILE A 4 -26.55 7.08 -11.02
N GLU A 5 -27.30 7.18 -12.11
CA GLU A 5 -28.65 7.74 -12.12
C GLU A 5 -29.63 6.75 -11.47
N TRP A 6 -29.69 6.73 -10.14
CA TRP A 6 -30.51 5.79 -9.36
C TRP A 6 -32.01 5.84 -9.70
N ASP A 7 -32.48 6.94 -10.26
CA ASP A 7 -33.84 7.11 -10.77
C ASP A 7 -34.19 6.13 -11.90
N ARG A 8 -33.19 5.65 -12.65
CA ARG A 8 -33.38 4.58 -13.67
C ARG A 8 -33.73 3.24 -13.05
N TYR A 9 -33.46 3.07 -11.77
CA TYR A 9 -33.61 1.81 -11.04
C TYR A 9 -34.74 1.88 -10.00
N VAL A 10 -35.69 2.81 -10.12
CA VAL A 10 -36.85 2.88 -9.23
C VAL A 10 -37.60 1.54 -9.21
N GLY A 11 -37.95 1.07 -8.01
CA GLY A 11 -38.63 -0.21 -7.80
C GLY A 11 -37.72 -1.45 -7.90
N LYS A 12 -36.43 -1.29 -8.22
CA LYS A 12 -35.46 -2.40 -8.22
C LYS A 12 -34.72 -2.52 -6.90
N TYR A 13 -34.45 -3.76 -6.53
CA TYR A 13 -33.52 -4.11 -5.47
C TYR A 13 -32.07 -3.92 -5.92
N ILE A 14 -31.17 -3.71 -4.96
CA ILE A 14 -29.73 -3.57 -5.20
C ILE A 14 -29.02 -4.81 -4.69
N LEU A 15 -28.17 -5.38 -5.53
CA LEU A 15 -27.25 -6.47 -5.17
C LEU A 15 -25.82 -5.98 -5.34
N ILE A 16 -24.97 -6.18 -4.34
CA ILE A 16 -23.56 -5.76 -4.42
C ILE A 16 -22.71 -6.98 -4.77
N TYR A 17 -21.96 -6.91 -5.87
CA TYR A 17 -21.07 -8.00 -6.27
C TYR A 17 -19.65 -7.76 -5.73
N GLY A 18 -19.20 -8.67 -4.86
CA GLY A 18 -17.97 -8.59 -4.07
C GLY A 18 -18.25 -8.77 -2.58
N ALA A 19 -17.27 -9.26 -1.82
CA ALA A 19 -17.43 -9.56 -0.40
C ALA A 19 -16.23 -9.10 0.47
N HIS A 20 -15.57 -8.03 0.03
CA HIS A 20 -14.42 -7.44 0.74
C HIS A 20 -14.63 -5.92 0.93
N LEU A 21 -13.57 -5.21 1.36
CA LEU A 21 -13.64 -3.82 1.77
C LEU A 21 -14.36 -2.89 0.79
N VAL A 22 -14.11 -3.02 -0.52
CA VAL A 22 -14.77 -2.19 -1.55
C VAL A 22 -16.29 -2.42 -1.58
N ALA A 23 -16.74 -3.67 -1.41
CA ALA A 23 -18.16 -4.00 -1.37
C ALA A 23 -18.82 -3.49 -0.07
N VAL A 24 -18.16 -3.67 1.07
CA VAL A 24 -18.62 -3.14 2.36
C VAL A 24 -18.77 -1.62 2.32
N GLU A 25 -17.79 -0.92 1.75
CA GLU A 25 -17.85 0.53 1.60
C GLU A 25 -18.88 0.98 0.56
N CYS A 26 -19.12 0.19 -0.48
CA CYS A 26 -20.22 0.42 -1.41
C CYS A 26 -21.57 0.38 -0.68
N TYR A 27 -21.80 -0.64 0.16
CA TYR A 27 -23.01 -0.73 0.99
C TYR A 27 -23.16 0.49 1.91
N ARG A 28 -22.11 0.83 2.67
CA ARG A 28 -22.13 1.99 3.58
C ARG A 28 -22.43 3.30 2.84
N TYR A 29 -21.93 3.45 1.61
CA TYR A 29 -22.23 4.61 0.78
C TYR A 29 -23.67 4.61 0.27
N LEU A 30 -24.21 3.47 -0.18
CA LEU A 30 -25.62 3.34 -0.57
C LEU A 30 -26.55 3.67 0.60
N THR A 31 -26.25 3.20 1.81
CA THR A 31 -27.00 3.54 3.02
C THR A 31 -26.97 5.05 3.30
N PHE A 32 -25.80 5.70 3.12
CA PHE A 32 -25.70 7.16 3.23
C PHE A 32 -26.57 7.91 2.19
N LEU A 33 -26.71 7.37 0.98
CA LEU A 33 -27.63 7.90 -0.04
C LEU A 33 -29.12 7.61 0.24
N GLY A 34 -29.45 6.97 1.36
CA GLY A 34 -30.82 6.55 1.69
C GLY A 34 -31.30 5.31 0.91
N LEU A 35 -30.39 4.58 0.27
CA LEU A 35 -30.68 3.40 -0.55
C LEU A 35 -30.45 2.08 0.20
N GLY A 36 -30.02 2.12 1.45
CA GLY A 36 -29.63 0.94 2.24
C GLY A 36 -30.73 -0.13 2.33
N GLU A 37 -31.99 0.27 2.55
CA GLU A 37 -33.14 -0.65 2.63
C GLU A 37 -33.43 -1.40 1.32
N ARG A 38 -32.90 -0.93 0.19
CA ARG A 38 -33.03 -1.59 -1.11
C ARG A 38 -31.97 -2.66 -1.34
N VAL A 39 -30.92 -2.71 -0.51
CA VAL A 39 -29.81 -3.66 -0.67
C VAL A 39 -30.23 -5.01 -0.09
N LEU A 40 -30.27 -6.04 -0.94
CA LEU A 40 -30.64 -7.40 -0.50
C LEU A 40 -29.50 -8.17 0.12
N GLY A 41 -28.26 -7.85 -0.27
CA GLY A 41 -27.06 -8.52 0.21
C GLY A 41 -25.92 -8.44 -0.79
N PHE A 42 -24.98 -9.35 -0.60
CA PHE A 42 -23.76 -9.45 -1.39
C PHE A 42 -23.78 -10.72 -2.24
N ALA A 43 -23.15 -10.63 -3.41
CA ALA A 43 -22.98 -11.73 -4.34
C ALA A 43 -21.50 -12.00 -4.60
N VAL A 44 -21.14 -13.27 -4.71
CA VAL A 44 -19.81 -13.74 -5.08
C VAL A 44 -19.92 -14.80 -6.18
N THR A 45 -18.81 -15.09 -6.85
CA THR A 45 -18.74 -16.22 -7.80
C THR A 45 -18.84 -17.56 -7.06
N ALA A 46 -18.20 -17.65 -5.90
CA ALA A 46 -18.15 -18.85 -5.07
C ALA A 46 -17.96 -18.46 -3.59
N MET A 47 -18.49 -19.26 -2.68
CA MET A 47 -18.38 -18.99 -1.24
C MET A 47 -17.00 -19.26 -0.64
N ALA A 48 -16.10 -19.97 -1.35
CA ALA A 48 -14.74 -20.22 -0.88
C ALA A 48 -14.05 -18.90 -0.47
N ASP A 49 -13.49 -18.88 0.74
CA ASP A 49 -12.79 -17.75 1.36
C ASP A 49 -13.61 -16.47 1.60
N ASN A 50 -14.93 -16.52 1.40
CA ASN A 50 -15.84 -15.40 1.65
C ASN A 50 -16.65 -15.60 2.94
N PRO A 51 -16.94 -14.52 3.70
CA PRO A 51 -17.82 -14.59 4.85
C PRO A 51 -19.25 -14.90 4.42
N SER A 52 -20.07 -15.50 5.29
CA SER A 52 -21.50 -15.72 5.04
C SER A 52 -22.36 -14.47 5.25
N GLU A 53 -21.84 -13.47 5.96
CA GLU A 53 -22.54 -12.22 6.28
C GLU A 53 -21.56 -11.03 6.25
N LEU A 54 -22.04 -9.89 5.74
CA LEU A 54 -21.36 -8.60 5.79
C LEU A 54 -22.38 -7.52 6.16
N GLU A 55 -22.06 -6.67 7.12
CA GLU A 55 -22.95 -5.56 7.53
C GLU A 55 -24.39 -6.03 7.83
N HIS A 56 -24.52 -7.21 8.44
CA HIS A 56 -25.80 -7.86 8.76
C HIS A 56 -26.64 -8.30 7.54
N LEU A 57 -26.03 -8.36 6.36
CA LEU A 57 -26.65 -8.83 5.12
C LEU A 57 -25.97 -10.12 4.63
N PRO A 58 -26.72 -11.02 3.98
CA PRO A 58 -26.18 -12.28 3.52
C PRO A 58 -25.18 -12.09 2.37
N VAL A 59 -24.15 -12.93 2.35
CA VAL A 59 -23.29 -13.15 1.18
C VAL A 59 -23.64 -14.50 0.59
N ARG A 60 -23.91 -14.54 -0.72
CA ARG A 60 -24.36 -15.74 -1.43
C ARG A 60 -23.72 -15.85 -2.81
N GLU A 61 -23.76 -17.05 -3.39
CA GLU A 61 -23.36 -17.20 -4.78
C GLU A 61 -24.36 -16.51 -5.69
N VAL A 62 -23.89 -15.88 -6.77
CA VAL A 62 -24.73 -15.03 -7.62
C VAL A 62 -25.89 -15.80 -8.27
N GLN A 63 -25.71 -17.10 -8.50
CA GLN A 63 -26.70 -18.03 -9.05
C GLN A 63 -27.95 -18.10 -8.17
N GLU A 64 -27.80 -17.98 -6.86
CA GLU A 64 -28.92 -18.04 -5.89
C GLU A 64 -29.91 -16.87 -6.06
N TYR A 65 -29.49 -15.78 -6.71
CA TYR A 65 -30.34 -14.63 -7.00
C TYR A 65 -30.96 -14.66 -8.41
N GLY A 66 -30.58 -15.64 -9.25
CA GLY A 66 -30.88 -15.66 -10.68
C GLY A 66 -32.37 -15.59 -11.02
N GLU A 67 -33.25 -16.25 -10.25
CA GLU A 67 -34.71 -16.22 -10.48
C GLU A 67 -35.30 -14.80 -10.38
N ARG A 68 -34.65 -13.92 -9.61
CA ARG A 68 -35.07 -12.54 -9.36
C ARG A 68 -34.19 -11.52 -10.10
N ALA A 69 -33.34 -11.96 -11.02
CA ALA A 69 -32.35 -11.10 -11.70
C ALA A 69 -32.97 -9.89 -12.42
N GLY A 70 -34.20 -10.01 -12.94
CA GLY A 70 -34.93 -8.92 -13.60
C GLY A 70 -35.34 -7.76 -12.67
N ASP A 71 -35.49 -8.05 -11.37
CA ASP A 71 -35.91 -7.10 -10.34
C ASP A 71 -34.73 -6.38 -9.69
N MET A 72 -33.50 -6.70 -10.11
CA MET A 72 -32.28 -6.23 -9.47
C MET A 72 -31.45 -5.33 -10.38
N VAL A 73 -30.74 -4.40 -9.75
CA VAL A 73 -29.52 -3.81 -10.30
C VAL A 73 -28.33 -4.34 -9.50
N VAL A 74 -27.31 -4.80 -10.22
CA VAL A 74 -26.07 -5.30 -9.61
C VAL A 74 -25.02 -4.20 -9.64
N VAL A 75 -24.38 -3.92 -8.52
CA VAL A 75 -23.23 -3.01 -8.43
C VAL A 75 -21.97 -3.82 -8.21
N ILE A 76 -21.11 -3.89 -9.22
CA ILE A 76 -19.79 -4.53 -9.11
C ILE A 76 -18.88 -3.62 -8.27
N ALA A 77 -18.49 -4.08 -7.08
CA ALA A 77 -17.72 -3.29 -6.12
C ALA A 77 -16.40 -4.00 -5.77
N MET A 78 -15.42 -3.90 -6.69
CA MET A 78 -14.12 -4.56 -6.59
C MET A 78 -13.09 -3.93 -7.53
N SER A 79 -11.89 -4.50 -7.60
CA SER A 79 -10.82 -4.04 -8.50
C SER A 79 -11.26 -4.08 -9.97
N LEU A 80 -10.95 -3.00 -10.71
CA LEU A 80 -11.30 -2.81 -12.13
C LEU A 80 -10.91 -3.99 -13.02
N LYS A 81 -9.79 -4.67 -12.73
CA LYS A 81 -9.29 -5.81 -13.52
C LYS A 81 -10.24 -7.00 -13.60
N PHE A 82 -11.21 -7.10 -12.70
CA PHE A 82 -12.20 -8.17 -12.67
C PHE A 82 -13.57 -7.76 -13.22
N HIS A 83 -13.76 -6.47 -13.55
CA HIS A 83 -15.09 -5.97 -13.91
C HIS A 83 -15.63 -6.61 -15.19
N GLU A 84 -14.78 -6.82 -16.20
CA GLU A 84 -15.20 -7.41 -17.46
C GLU A 84 -15.63 -8.89 -17.30
N SER A 85 -14.84 -9.70 -16.60
CA SER A 85 -15.18 -11.11 -16.35
C SER A 85 -16.43 -11.25 -15.48
N VAL A 86 -16.60 -10.38 -14.48
CA VAL A 86 -17.82 -10.36 -13.66
C VAL A 86 -19.04 -9.92 -14.45
N ARG A 87 -18.92 -8.92 -15.34
CA ARG A 87 -20.02 -8.52 -16.23
C ARG A 87 -20.49 -9.67 -17.11
N GLN A 88 -19.56 -10.42 -17.69
CA GLN A 88 -19.90 -11.60 -18.48
C GLN A 88 -20.62 -12.65 -17.62
N HIS A 89 -20.09 -12.95 -16.44
CA HIS A 89 -20.69 -13.92 -15.53
C HIS A 89 -22.10 -13.51 -15.07
N LEU A 90 -22.33 -12.23 -14.83
CA LEU A 90 -23.66 -11.69 -14.50
C LEU A 90 -24.65 -11.84 -15.67
N ALA A 91 -24.20 -11.56 -16.89
CA ALA A 91 -25.02 -11.73 -18.08
C ALA A 91 -25.43 -13.20 -18.29
N ASP A 92 -24.49 -14.14 -18.08
CA ASP A 92 -24.75 -15.59 -18.17
C ASP A 92 -25.78 -16.06 -17.12
N ASN A 93 -25.89 -15.34 -15.99
CA ASN A 93 -26.87 -15.60 -14.93
C ASN A 93 -28.15 -14.76 -15.07
N GLY A 94 -28.38 -14.09 -16.20
CA GLY A 94 -29.62 -13.39 -16.52
C GLY A 94 -29.76 -11.98 -15.94
N PHE A 95 -28.71 -11.44 -15.32
CA PHE A 95 -28.72 -10.05 -14.82
C PHE A 95 -28.55 -9.06 -15.97
N LYS A 96 -29.47 -8.10 -16.07
CA LYS A 96 -29.52 -7.13 -17.17
C LYS A 96 -29.01 -5.73 -16.79
N TYR A 97 -29.15 -5.36 -15.51
CA TYR A 97 -28.81 -4.03 -15.03
C TYR A 97 -27.56 -4.12 -14.18
N VAL A 98 -26.43 -3.63 -14.71
CA VAL A 98 -25.12 -3.78 -14.06
C VAL A 98 -24.36 -2.46 -14.07
N GLU A 99 -24.18 -1.91 -12.87
CA GLU A 99 -23.30 -0.79 -12.59
C GLU A 99 -21.97 -1.30 -12.02
N ALA A 100 -20.94 -0.47 -12.02
CA ALA A 100 -19.68 -0.82 -11.39
C ALA A 100 -19.06 0.39 -10.69
N ILE A 101 -18.35 0.11 -9.62
CA ILE A 101 -17.51 1.07 -8.92
C ILE A 101 -16.19 0.42 -8.51
N GLY A 102 -15.10 1.11 -8.85
CA GLY A 102 -13.74 0.70 -8.50
C GLY A 102 -13.33 1.16 -7.10
N LEU A 103 -12.15 0.71 -6.69
CA LEU A 103 -11.50 1.15 -5.45
C LEU A 103 -11.30 2.67 -5.46
N GLU A 104 -10.76 3.19 -6.55
CA GLU A 104 -10.32 4.58 -6.70
C GLU A 104 -11.51 5.55 -6.65
N GLU A 105 -12.61 5.24 -7.34
CA GLU A 105 -13.83 6.06 -7.30
C GLU A 105 -14.43 6.07 -5.89
N LEU A 106 -14.48 4.91 -5.22
CA LEU A 106 -15.02 4.80 -3.87
C LEU A 106 -14.15 5.53 -2.84
N SER A 107 -12.82 5.46 -2.99
CA SER A 107 -11.85 6.25 -2.23
C SER A 107 -12.14 7.75 -2.33
N LEU A 108 -12.38 8.28 -3.54
CA LEU A 108 -12.70 9.70 -3.74
C LEU A 108 -14.01 10.09 -3.03
N LEU A 109 -15.05 9.26 -3.16
CA LEU A 109 -16.35 9.52 -2.53
C LEU A 109 -16.27 9.50 -1.01
N LYS A 110 -15.56 8.53 -0.42
CA LYS A 110 -15.38 8.45 1.03
C LYS A 110 -14.41 9.51 1.55
N GLY A 111 -13.37 9.85 0.79
CA GLY A 111 -12.42 10.90 1.11
C GLY A 111 -13.09 12.26 1.32
N LYS A 112 -13.98 12.66 0.39
CA LYS A 112 -14.76 13.90 0.53
C LYS A 112 -15.58 13.94 1.82
N ARG A 113 -16.20 12.81 2.18
CA ARG A 113 -16.94 12.69 3.45
C ARG A 113 -16.04 12.88 4.68
N PHE A 114 -14.80 12.37 4.64
CA PHE A 114 -13.87 12.57 5.74
C PHE A 114 -13.41 14.02 5.86
N ILE A 115 -13.18 14.72 4.74
CA ILE A 115 -12.82 16.15 4.75
C ILE A 115 -13.90 16.94 5.49
N ASP A 116 -15.17 16.74 5.13
CA ASP A 116 -16.29 17.44 5.78
C ASP A 116 -16.45 17.04 7.25
N LEU A 117 -16.29 15.74 7.56
CA LEU A 117 -16.54 15.20 8.90
C LEU A 117 -15.45 15.54 9.93
N LEU A 118 -14.19 15.58 9.52
CA LEU A 118 -13.04 15.70 10.41
C LEU A 118 -12.50 17.12 10.53
N ALA A 119 -13.00 18.06 9.73
CA ALA A 119 -12.62 19.48 9.82
C ALA A 119 -12.80 20.05 11.24
N ASP A 120 -13.86 19.63 11.95
CA ASP A 120 -14.17 20.08 13.31
C ASP A 120 -13.24 19.47 14.39
N GLU A 121 -12.45 18.45 14.06
CA GLU A 121 -11.61 17.69 15.00
C GLU A 121 -10.17 18.23 15.08
N GLY A 122 -9.90 19.39 14.47
CA GLY A 122 -8.59 20.03 14.49
C GLY A 122 -7.56 19.38 13.57
N ILE A 123 -8.01 18.58 12.59
CA ILE A 123 -7.18 17.98 11.54
C ILE A 123 -7.68 18.48 10.19
N GLU A 124 -6.82 19.22 9.49
CA GLU A 124 -7.13 19.69 8.16
C GLU A 124 -6.78 18.60 7.13
N LEU A 125 -7.81 18.04 6.50
CA LEU A 125 -7.70 17.07 5.42
C LEU A 125 -7.87 17.73 4.06
N ARG A 126 -7.07 17.33 3.09
CA ARG A 126 -7.14 17.80 1.69
C ARG A 126 -7.04 16.63 0.73
N GLU A 127 -7.65 16.78 -0.45
CA GLU A 127 -7.44 15.83 -1.54
C GLU A 127 -5.95 15.84 -1.95
N SER A 128 -5.36 14.65 -2.09
CA SER A 128 -3.97 14.51 -2.50
C SER A 128 -3.87 14.55 -4.02
N GLY A 129 -3.11 15.53 -4.53
CA GLY A 129 -2.85 15.68 -5.97
C GLY A 129 -1.93 14.58 -6.54
N ASN A 130 -1.24 13.84 -5.68
CA ASN A 130 -0.25 12.84 -6.07
C ASN A 130 -0.75 11.39 -5.95
N ASP A 131 -1.69 11.13 -5.05
CA ASP A 131 -2.38 9.84 -4.88
C ASP A 131 -3.83 10.12 -4.45
N PRO A 132 -4.82 10.00 -5.36
CA PRO A 132 -6.22 10.32 -5.08
C PRO A 132 -6.90 9.31 -4.14
N THR A 133 -6.24 8.19 -3.83
CA THR A 133 -6.78 7.16 -2.92
C THR A 133 -6.43 7.46 -1.46
N TRP A 134 -5.71 8.55 -1.19
CA TRP A 134 -5.37 9.03 0.15
C TRP A 134 -5.71 10.51 0.28
N LEU A 135 -5.87 10.99 1.51
CA LEU A 135 -5.95 12.42 1.80
C LEU A 135 -4.63 12.90 2.40
N ASP A 136 -4.28 14.15 2.14
CA ASP A 136 -3.17 14.83 2.80
C ASP A 136 -3.63 15.43 4.11
N VAL A 137 -2.84 15.24 5.16
CA VAL A 137 -3.00 15.96 6.42
C VAL A 137 -1.93 17.04 6.50
N CYS A 138 -2.37 18.30 6.62
CA CYS A 138 -1.49 19.43 6.88
C CYS A 138 -1.78 19.97 8.27
N ALA A 139 -0.88 19.73 9.23
CA ALA A 139 -0.99 20.45 10.50
C ALA A 139 -0.59 21.93 10.31
N MET A 140 -1.07 22.81 11.19
CA MET A 140 -0.79 24.25 11.12
C MET A 140 0.71 24.61 11.12
N ASP A 141 1.58 23.73 11.64
CA ASP A 141 3.03 23.99 11.70
C ASP A 141 3.79 23.64 10.42
N SER A 142 3.12 23.12 9.38
CA SER A 142 3.70 22.67 8.10
C SER A 142 4.76 21.55 8.16
N SER A 143 5.21 21.18 9.36
CA SER A 143 6.22 20.13 9.61
C SER A 143 5.61 18.74 9.79
N THR A 144 4.36 18.69 10.26
CA THR A 144 3.62 17.43 10.39
C THR A 144 2.90 17.12 9.09
N MET A 145 3.40 16.13 8.36
CA MET A 145 2.84 15.66 7.09
C MET A 145 2.64 14.14 7.13
N PHE A 146 1.39 13.69 7.00
CA PHE A 146 1.06 12.27 6.86
C PHE A 146 -0.16 12.08 5.94
N LYS A 147 -0.31 10.87 5.41
CA LYS A 147 -1.44 10.47 4.58
C LYS A 147 -2.57 9.89 5.45
N PHE A 148 -3.80 10.25 5.16
CA PHE A 148 -5.00 9.73 5.82
C PHE A 148 -5.75 8.74 4.91
N PRO A 149 -6.18 7.58 5.42
CA PRO A 149 -6.83 6.55 4.61
C PRO A 149 -8.23 6.98 4.19
N THR A 150 -8.53 6.87 2.89
CA THR A 150 -9.90 7.09 2.39
C THR A 150 -10.77 5.85 2.52
N LEU A 151 -10.19 4.66 2.33
CA LEU A 151 -10.86 3.38 2.54
C LEU A 151 -10.23 2.69 3.74
N PHE A 152 -11.09 2.26 4.64
CA PHE A 152 -10.71 1.73 5.93
C PHE A 152 -11.80 0.79 6.40
N HIS A 153 -11.44 -0.30 7.07
CA HIS A 153 -12.40 -1.32 7.52
C HIS A 153 -13.46 -0.78 8.50
N TYR A 154 -13.20 0.32 9.19
CA TYR A 154 -14.21 1.02 9.99
C TYR A 154 -15.05 2.02 9.18
N GLY A 155 -16.31 2.14 9.60
CA GLY A 155 -17.20 3.21 9.15
C GLY A 155 -16.73 4.59 9.61
N VAL A 156 -17.20 5.63 8.93
CA VAL A 156 -16.75 7.02 9.12
C VAL A 156 -16.88 7.53 10.56
N GLU A 157 -17.96 7.21 11.26
CA GLU A 157 -18.18 7.63 12.66
C GLU A 157 -17.18 7.00 13.63
N ARG A 158 -16.87 5.71 13.43
CA ARG A 158 -15.87 5.04 14.27
C ARG A 158 -14.48 5.62 14.02
N VAL A 159 -14.14 5.92 12.76
CA VAL A 159 -12.87 6.60 12.44
C VAL A 159 -12.81 7.98 13.09
N ARG A 160 -13.89 8.77 13.07
CA ARG A 160 -13.97 10.05 13.78
C ARG A 160 -13.67 9.91 15.27
N GLY A 161 -14.31 8.93 15.94
CA GLY A 161 -14.05 8.67 17.35
C GLY A 161 -12.59 8.27 17.65
N LEU A 162 -11.98 7.45 16.78
CA LEU A 162 -10.56 7.09 16.90
C LEU A 162 -9.65 8.30 16.72
N VAL A 163 -9.91 9.14 15.73
CA VAL A 163 -9.16 10.37 15.48
C VAL A 163 -9.18 11.30 16.69
N GLN A 164 -10.37 11.50 17.30
CA GLN A 164 -10.53 12.27 18.54
C GLN A 164 -9.73 11.70 19.71
N GLN A 165 -9.77 10.38 19.88
CA GLN A 165 -9.11 9.68 20.97
C GLN A 165 -7.59 9.67 20.81
N GLU A 166 -7.11 9.32 19.62
CA GLU A 166 -5.70 9.06 19.31
C GLU A 166 -4.91 10.35 19.10
N LYS A 167 -5.56 11.43 18.63
CA LYS A 167 -4.92 12.72 18.34
C LYS A 167 -3.69 12.53 17.43
N PRO A 168 -3.88 12.12 16.16
CA PRO A 168 -2.80 11.64 15.30
C PRO A 168 -1.64 12.62 15.09
N VAL A 169 -1.87 13.93 15.13
CA VAL A 169 -0.79 14.94 15.08
C VAL A 169 0.19 14.79 16.26
N VAL A 170 -0.32 14.48 17.46
CA VAL A 170 0.53 14.25 18.65
C VAL A 170 1.30 12.96 18.50
N LEU A 171 0.64 11.88 18.09
CA LEU A 171 1.29 10.59 17.83
C LEU A 171 2.40 10.70 16.78
N TYR A 172 2.14 11.45 15.69
CA TYR A 172 3.14 11.71 14.67
C TYR A 172 4.37 12.40 15.26
N ARG A 173 4.18 13.50 16.00
CA ARG A 173 5.32 14.25 16.57
C ARG A 173 6.14 13.41 17.54
N ASN A 174 5.50 12.51 18.29
CA ASN A 174 6.21 11.61 19.19
C ASN A 174 7.03 10.56 18.42
N LEU A 175 6.47 9.99 17.34
CA LEU A 175 7.11 8.90 16.60
C LEU A 175 8.01 9.36 15.45
N LEU A 176 7.85 10.58 14.93
CA LEU A 176 8.51 11.05 13.71
C LEU A 176 8.86 12.55 13.77
N GLY A 177 8.78 13.20 14.93
CA GLY A 177 9.03 14.65 15.06
C GLY A 177 10.45 15.09 14.68
N ASN A 178 11.41 14.15 14.61
CA ASN A 178 12.78 14.42 14.18
C ASN A 178 12.98 14.24 12.67
N VAL A 179 11.98 13.71 11.95
CA VAL A 179 12.04 13.45 10.52
C VAL A 179 11.77 14.74 9.76
N LYS A 180 12.60 15.05 8.76
CA LYS A 180 12.45 16.27 7.95
C LYS A 180 11.82 15.98 6.60
N THR A 181 10.97 16.88 6.12
CA THR A 181 10.54 16.90 4.72
C THR A 181 11.66 17.43 3.82
N LEU A 182 11.64 17.08 2.53
CA LEU A 182 12.55 17.69 1.56
C LEU A 182 12.45 19.23 1.54
N SER A 183 11.23 19.76 1.67
CA SER A 183 11.00 21.21 1.69
C SER A 183 11.67 21.90 2.88
N GLU A 184 11.71 21.27 4.05
CA GLU A 184 12.44 21.79 5.22
C GLU A 184 13.95 21.72 5.01
N LEU A 185 14.46 20.63 4.45
CA LEU A 185 15.89 20.49 4.15
C LEU A 185 16.38 21.53 3.15
N GLN A 186 15.56 21.89 2.16
CA GLN A 186 15.88 22.96 1.20
C GLN A 186 15.98 24.34 1.87
N LYS A 187 15.15 24.63 2.88
CA LYS A 187 15.22 25.91 3.62
C LYS A 187 16.50 26.03 4.43
N ASP A 188 17.01 24.90 4.93
CA ASP A 188 18.25 24.82 5.72
C ASP A 188 19.52 24.82 4.83
N ARG A 189 19.37 24.88 3.50
CA ARG A 189 20.49 24.77 2.56
C ARG A 189 21.41 25.99 2.66
N GLY A 190 22.63 25.79 3.17
CA GLY A 190 23.74 26.74 2.99
C GLY A 190 24.24 26.77 1.55
N THR A 191 25.08 27.74 1.18
CA THR A 191 25.71 27.85 -0.15
C THR A 191 26.74 26.73 -0.38
N SER A 192 26.28 25.50 -0.61
CA SER A 192 27.13 24.34 -0.92
C SER A 192 27.18 24.10 -2.43
N ASN A 193 28.39 24.17 -2.98
CA ASN A 193 28.74 23.99 -4.40
C ASN A 193 29.13 22.53 -4.76
N LYS A 194 28.53 21.51 -4.13
CA LYS A 194 28.77 20.12 -4.61
C LYS A 194 28.08 19.92 -5.97
N SER A 195 28.87 19.92 -7.05
CA SER A 195 28.39 19.74 -8.42
C SER A 195 28.45 18.27 -8.90
N CYS A 196 28.08 17.32 -8.04
CA CYS A 196 27.97 15.91 -8.45
C CYS A 196 26.57 15.69 -9.06
N ALA A 197 26.52 15.01 -10.19
CA ALA A 197 25.24 14.76 -10.88
C ALA A 197 24.38 13.82 -10.03
N ALA A 198 23.05 14.03 -10.02
CA ALA A 198 22.15 13.23 -9.20
C ALA A 198 22.26 11.72 -9.44
N GLY A 199 22.47 11.29 -10.69
CA GLY A 199 22.65 9.88 -11.05
C GLY A 199 23.98 9.25 -10.60
N GLU A 200 24.96 10.05 -10.17
CA GLU A 200 26.20 9.56 -9.56
C GLU A 200 26.05 9.40 -8.03
N LEU A 201 25.19 10.22 -7.42
CA LEU A 201 24.90 10.18 -5.98
C LEU A 201 23.87 9.13 -5.62
N MET A 202 22.86 8.90 -6.47
CA MET A 202 21.68 8.11 -6.12
C MET A 202 21.23 7.20 -7.25
N HIS A 203 20.96 5.94 -6.92
CA HIS A 203 20.28 4.99 -7.79
C HIS A 203 19.01 4.46 -7.13
N ILE A 204 17.85 4.80 -7.70
CA ILE A 204 16.56 4.23 -7.33
C ILE A 204 16.19 3.20 -8.39
N TYR A 205 16.07 1.94 -7.99
CA TYR A 205 15.66 0.87 -8.87
C TYR A 205 14.13 0.79 -8.91
N MET A 206 13.55 1.00 -10.08
CA MET A 206 12.09 0.94 -10.27
C MET A 206 11.71 -0.50 -10.61
N ALA A 207 11.12 -1.21 -9.65
CA ALA A 207 10.66 -2.58 -9.82
C ALA A 207 9.42 -2.64 -10.73
N PHE A 208 9.48 -3.52 -11.74
CA PHE A 208 8.36 -3.79 -12.63
C PHE A 208 8.32 -5.27 -13.04
N GLY A 209 7.13 -5.78 -13.36
CA GLY A 209 6.92 -7.15 -13.83
C GLY A 209 6.78 -7.23 -15.36
N GLY A 210 6.78 -8.45 -15.88
CA GLY A 210 6.64 -8.73 -17.33
C GLY A 210 5.49 -8.00 -18.04
N PRO A 211 4.26 -7.94 -17.47
CA PRO A 211 3.13 -7.27 -18.12
C PRO A 211 3.31 -5.76 -18.32
N GLN A 212 4.21 -5.12 -17.56
CA GLN A 212 4.48 -3.67 -17.65
C GLN A 212 5.57 -3.31 -18.67
N MET A 213 6.16 -4.30 -19.35
CA MET A 213 7.34 -4.12 -20.19
C MET A 213 7.20 -3.04 -21.27
N GLU A 214 6.10 -3.07 -22.01
CA GLU A 214 5.84 -2.10 -23.11
C GLU A 214 5.77 -0.66 -22.61
N LEU A 215 5.15 -0.44 -21.45
CA LEU A 215 5.08 0.86 -20.80
C LEU A 215 6.48 1.32 -20.37
N VAL A 216 7.24 0.42 -19.75
CA VAL A 216 8.57 0.73 -19.21
C VAL A 216 9.56 1.08 -20.32
N ARG A 217 9.53 0.37 -21.45
CA ARG A 217 10.42 0.61 -22.61
C ARG A 217 10.19 1.95 -23.30
N LYS A 218 8.97 2.47 -23.28
CA LYS A 218 8.58 3.71 -23.97
C LYS A 218 8.77 4.96 -23.12
N SER A 219 9.19 4.80 -21.87
CA SER A 219 9.29 5.89 -20.90
C SER A 219 10.73 6.41 -20.79
N ASP A 220 10.86 7.72 -20.65
CA ASP A 220 12.12 8.36 -20.30
C ASP A 220 12.25 8.45 -18.78
N TYR A 221 13.42 8.10 -18.25
CA TYR A 221 13.70 8.10 -16.83
C TYR A 221 14.72 9.18 -16.46
N LYS A 222 14.57 9.74 -15.26
CA LYS A 222 15.61 10.60 -14.67
C LYS A 222 16.90 9.80 -14.50
N SER A 223 18.05 10.49 -14.50
CA SER A 223 19.37 9.84 -14.45
C SER A 223 19.61 8.96 -13.22
N TRP A 224 18.88 9.22 -12.12
CA TRP A 224 18.93 8.42 -10.90
C TRP A 224 17.90 7.28 -10.85
N ILE A 225 16.99 7.15 -11.82
CA ILE A 225 16.00 6.07 -11.88
C ILE A 225 16.49 4.96 -12.82
N ARG A 226 16.50 3.72 -12.36
CA ARG A 226 16.94 2.54 -13.11
C ARG A 226 15.83 1.48 -13.12
N PRO A 227 15.18 1.18 -14.26
CA PRO A 227 14.20 0.09 -14.31
C PRO A 227 14.86 -1.26 -13.96
N LEU A 228 14.19 -2.08 -13.16
CA LEU A 228 14.62 -3.42 -12.74
C LEU A 228 13.47 -4.41 -12.96
N LEU A 229 13.69 -5.40 -13.84
CA LEU A 229 12.72 -6.49 -14.00
C LEU A 229 12.81 -7.41 -12.78
N VAL A 230 11.69 -7.56 -12.08
CA VAL A 230 11.54 -8.51 -10.97
C VAL A 230 10.73 -9.73 -11.38
N GLY A 231 10.98 -10.87 -10.73
CA GLY A 231 10.40 -12.15 -11.13
C GLY A 231 10.81 -12.53 -12.56
N ALA A 232 12.07 -12.27 -12.90
CA ALA A 232 12.60 -12.46 -14.25
C ALA A 232 12.87 -13.93 -14.60
N GLU A 233 13.00 -14.80 -13.60
CA GLU A 233 13.23 -16.23 -13.80
C GLU A 233 12.12 -16.87 -14.65
N GLY A 234 12.50 -17.62 -15.69
CA GLY A 234 11.58 -18.16 -16.68
C GLY A 234 11.11 -17.17 -17.75
N ASN A 235 11.61 -15.93 -17.73
CA ASN A 235 11.33 -14.92 -18.75
C ASN A 235 12.45 -14.90 -19.82
N ASP A 236 12.20 -15.48 -20.99
CA ASP A 236 13.18 -15.61 -22.08
C ASP A 236 13.40 -14.32 -22.89
N MET A 237 12.80 -13.20 -22.51
CA MET A 237 12.97 -11.95 -23.23
C MET A 237 14.40 -11.40 -23.07
N GLN A 238 15.04 -11.07 -24.20
CA GLN A 238 16.26 -10.28 -24.19
C GLN A 238 15.95 -8.84 -23.77
N LEU A 239 16.66 -8.36 -22.75
CA LEU A 239 16.41 -7.06 -22.13
C LEU A 239 17.69 -6.26 -21.94
N THR A 240 17.57 -4.95 -22.10
CA THR A 240 18.61 -3.97 -21.79
C THR A 240 18.60 -3.54 -20.32
N PHE A 241 17.55 -3.89 -19.58
CA PHE A 241 17.42 -3.55 -18.16
C PHE A 241 18.02 -4.66 -17.29
N PRO A 242 18.54 -4.31 -16.10
CA PRO A 242 18.84 -5.28 -15.07
C PRO A 242 17.66 -6.21 -14.76
N ARG A 243 17.98 -7.45 -14.43
CA ARG A 243 17.03 -8.51 -14.06
C ARG A 243 17.41 -9.08 -12.72
N ASP A 244 16.42 -9.35 -11.87
CA ASP A 244 16.66 -9.88 -10.54
C ASP A 244 17.21 -11.31 -10.52
N ASP A 245 17.10 -12.06 -11.62
CA ASP A 245 17.62 -13.42 -11.81
C ASP A 245 19.09 -13.51 -12.28
N ALA A 246 19.73 -12.38 -12.58
CA ALA A 246 21.02 -12.33 -13.28
C ALA A 246 22.26 -12.63 -12.41
N TYR A 247 22.12 -13.30 -11.27
CA TYR A 247 23.24 -13.70 -10.39
C TYR A 247 22.91 -14.95 -9.55
N GLU A 248 23.94 -15.61 -9.04
CA GLU A 248 23.79 -16.81 -8.20
C GLU A 248 23.22 -16.47 -6.81
N GLY A 249 22.30 -17.32 -6.31
CA GLY A 249 21.64 -17.11 -5.02
C GLY A 249 20.59 -16.00 -5.04
N ASN A 250 20.12 -15.60 -6.22
CA ASN A 250 19.01 -14.67 -6.35
C ASN A 250 17.69 -15.25 -5.83
N PHE A 251 16.69 -14.38 -5.65
CA PHE A 251 15.37 -14.73 -5.12
C PHE A 251 14.25 -14.63 -6.16
N SER A 252 14.58 -14.59 -7.46
CA SER A 252 13.58 -14.36 -8.51
C SER A 252 12.46 -15.41 -8.51
N ARG A 253 12.75 -16.71 -8.35
CA ARG A 253 11.73 -17.77 -8.18
C ARG A 253 10.73 -17.53 -7.05
N LEU A 254 11.09 -16.73 -6.05
CA LEU A 254 10.25 -16.42 -4.89
C LEU A 254 9.39 -15.16 -5.09
N ASN A 255 9.37 -14.59 -6.31
CA ASN A 255 8.66 -13.33 -6.58
C ASN A 255 7.14 -13.40 -6.32
N ALA A 256 6.51 -14.57 -6.46
CA ALA A 256 5.09 -14.74 -6.10
C ALA A 256 4.83 -14.33 -4.63
N SER A 257 5.69 -14.79 -3.71
CA SER A 257 5.60 -14.52 -2.27
C SER A 257 6.24 -13.20 -1.85
N LEU A 258 7.41 -12.88 -2.41
CA LEU A 258 8.24 -11.73 -2.03
C LEU A 258 7.91 -10.44 -2.80
N ALA A 259 7.24 -10.55 -3.94
CA ALA A 259 6.99 -9.43 -4.86
C ALA A 259 8.26 -8.60 -5.08
N GLU A 260 8.20 -7.28 -4.89
CA GLU A 260 9.32 -6.37 -5.13
C GLU A 260 10.53 -6.58 -4.20
N MET A 261 10.41 -7.39 -3.15
CA MET A 261 11.55 -7.75 -2.30
C MET A 261 12.61 -8.59 -3.03
N THR A 262 12.26 -9.27 -4.12
CA THR A 262 13.28 -9.89 -5.00
C THR A 262 14.17 -8.83 -5.65
N GLY A 263 13.58 -7.69 -6.03
CA GLY A 263 14.30 -6.51 -6.49
C GLY A 263 15.15 -5.88 -5.38
N VAL A 264 14.62 -5.74 -4.15
CA VAL A 264 15.39 -5.26 -2.99
C VAL A 264 16.64 -6.12 -2.77
N HIS A 265 16.49 -7.45 -2.89
CA HIS A 265 17.61 -8.40 -2.77
C HIS A 265 18.64 -8.19 -3.88
N TRP A 266 18.20 -7.98 -5.13
CA TRP A 266 19.09 -7.67 -6.23
C TRP A 266 19.86 -6.37 -5.99
N VAL A 267 19.19 -5.29 -5.53
CA VAL A 267 19.83 -3.99 -5.23
C VAL A 267 20.88 -4.14 -4.13
N TRP A 268 20.60 -4.93 -3.09
CA TRP A 268 21.57 -5.23 -2.05
C TRP A 268 22.84 -5.86 -2.61
N LYS A 269 22.72 -6.87 -3.47
CA LYS A 269 23.85 -7.66 -3.97
C LYS A 269 24.62 -7.01 -5.12
N ASN A 270 23.96 -6.17 -5.93
CA ASN A 270 24.52 -5.72 -7.21
C ASN A 270 24.77 -4.20 -7.30
N ALA A 271 24.07 -3.37 -6.52
CA ALA A 271 24.27 -1.91 -6.54
C ALA A 271 25.34 -1.49 -5.52
N LEU A 272 26.62 -1.64 -5.89
CA LEU A 272 27.75 -1.50 -4.94
C LEU A 272 28.45 -0.12 -4.94
N THR A 273 28.31 0.68 -6.00
CA THR A 273 29.19 1.85 -6.26
C THR A 273 28.48 3.20 -6.18
N VAL A 274 27.43 3.33 -5.36
CA VAL A 274 26.62 4.57 -5.26
C VAL A 274 26.48 5.00 -3.80
N GLU A 275 26.37 6.31 -3.55
CA GLU A 275 26.19 6.85 -2.19
C GLU A 275 24.83 6.44 -1.61
N TYR A 276 23.76 6.62 -2.39
CA TYR A 276 22.40 6.22 -2.06
C TYR A 276 21.87 5.16 -3.02
N LYS A 277 21.23 4.13 -2.46
CA LYS A 277 20.49 3.14 -3.25
C LYS A 277 19.13 2.87 -2.65
N GLY A 278 18.19 2.50 -3.50
CA GLY A 278 16.82 2.24 -3.07
C GLY A 278 15.97 1.58 -4.13
N LEU A 279 14.71 1.38 -3.76
CA LEU A 279 13.70 0.78 -4.63
C LEU A 279 12.42 1.61 -4.63
N CYS A 280 11.79 1.69 -5.80
CA CYS A 280 10.43 2.21 -5.97
C CYS A 280 9.62 1.30 -6.89
N HIS A 281 8.32 1.56 -7.00
CA HIS A 281 7.41 0.74 -7.81
C HIS A 281 7.16 1.38 -9.17
N TYR A 282 6.86 0.57 -10.20
CA TYR A 282 6.53 1.09 -11.53
C TYR A 282 5.38 2.13 -11.55
N ARG A 283 4.44 2.06 -10.60
CA ARG A 283 3.32 3.02 -10.44
C ARG A 283 3.46 3.99 -9.27
N ARG A 284 4.53 3.92 -8.46
CA ARG A 284 4.73 4.84 -7.33
C ARG A 284 6.16 5.34 -7.33
N HIS A 285 6.33 6.59 -7.74
CA HIS A 285 7.64 7.21 -7.93
C HIS A 285 7.82 8.30 -6.87
N PHE A 286 8.96 8.33 -6.19
CA PHE A 286 9.26 9.42 -5.26
C PHE A 286 9.19 10.77 -5.98
N ILE A 287 8.58 11.76 -5.34
CA ILE A 287 8.63 13.15 -5.81
C ILE A 287 9.97 13.72 -5.35
N LEU A 288 10.88 13.84 -6.32
CA LEU A 288 12.29 14.14 -6.07
C LEU A 288 12.88 14.92 -7.24
N SER A 289 13.62 15.99 -6.93
CA SER A 289 14.42 16.77 -7.88
C SER A 289 15.92 16.48 -7.75
N GLU A 290 16.71 16.98 -8.70
CA GLU A 290 18.18 16.89 -8.63
C GLU A 290 18.72 17.70 -7.44
N GLU A 291 18.13 18.87 -7.17
CA GLU A 291 18.46 19.69 -6.02
C GLU A 291 18.16 18.98 -4.70
N ASP A 292 17.07 18.21 -4.62
CA ASP A 292 16.74 17.43 -3.41
C ASP A 292 17.79 16.35 -3.14
N ILE A 293 18.24 15.64 -4.18
CA ILE A 293 19.28 14.61 -4.05
C ILE A 293 20.59 15.21 -3.53
N GLN A 294 20.99 16.37 -4.06
CA GLN A 294 22.17 17.09 -3.58
C GLN A 294 22.01 17.52 -2.13
N VAL A 295 20.82 18.01 -1.74
CA VAL A 295 20.53 18.41 -0.37
C VAL A 295 20.58 17.22 0.58
N LEU A 296 19.97 16.09 0.23
CA LEU A 296 20.00 14.85 1.02
C LEU A 296 21.45 14.43 1.33
N SER A 297 22.31 14.38 0.31
CA SER A 297 23.74 14.05 0.46
C SER A 297 24.46 15.07 1.34
N SER A 298 24.30 16.37 1.06
CA SER A 298 25.01 17.43 1.79
C SER A 298 24.59 17.57 3.26
N ALA A 299 23.31 17.35 3.57
CA ALA A 299 22.79 17.31 4.94
C ALA A 299 23.13 15.99 5.66
N GLY A 300 23.66 15.00 4.93
CA GLY A 300 24.04 13.71 5.46
C GLY A 300 22.86 12.88 5.91
N ILE A 301 21.71 13.00 5.24
CA ILE A 301 20.49 12.20 5.52
C ILE A 301 20.78 10.72 5.31
N ASP A 302 20.36 9.87 6.23
CA ASP A 302 20.66 8.44 6.19
C ASP A 302 19.69 7.67 5.31
N ALA A 303 18.40 8.02 5.35
CA ALA A 303 17.36 7.43 4.51
C ALA A 303 16.25 8.43 4.15
N LEU A 304 15.74 8.29 2.93
CA LEU A 304 14.54 8.92 2.40
C LEU A 304 13.43 7.87 2.30
N LEU A 305 12.31 8.14 2.95
CA LEU A 305 11.10 7.32 2.93
C LEU A 305 9.94 8.09 2.30
N THR A 306 8.81 7.41 2.08
CA THR A 306 7.58 8.08 1.72
C THR A 306 7.00 8.85 2.91
N ILE A 307 6.11 9.81 2.67
CA ILE A 307 5.23 10.33 3.73
C ILE A 307 4.52 9.15 4.42
N PRO A 308 4.52 9.07 5.77
CA PRO A 308 3.91 7.96 6.49
C PRO A 308 2.38 8.03 6.36
N ARG A 309 1.73 6.89 6.52
CA ARG A 309 0.27 6.76 6.58
C ARG A 309 -0.18 6.59 8.01
N TYR A 310 -1.29 7.25 8.33
CA TYR A 310 -2.03 7.04 9.56
C TYR A 310 -2.92 5.79 9.45
N ALA A 311 -2.94 4.97 10.49
CA ALA A 311 -3.75 3.78 10.63
C ALA A 311 -4.65 3.91 11.88
N PRO A 312 -5.89 4.42 11.73
CA PRO A 312 -6.80 4.59 12.86
C PRO A 312 -7.06 3.26 13.59
N GLY A 313 -6.86 3.19 14.91
CA GLY A 313 -7.00 1.94 15.66
C GLY A 313 -5.81 0.99 15.55
N GLY A 314 -4.68 1.47 15.02
CA GLY A 314 -3.38 0.77 15.05
C GLY A 314 -3.03 -0.02 13.79
N ILE A 315 -1.74 -0.15 13.53
CA ILE A 315 -1.18 -0.84 12.35
C ILE A 315 -1.57 -2.32 12.36
N LYS A 316 -1.50 -2.97 13.52
CA LYS A 316 -1.88 -4.38 13.69
C LYS A 316 -3.35 -4.63 13.33
N GLY A 317 -4.24 -3.73 13.80
CA GLY A 317 -5.67 -3.81 13.51
C GLY A 317 -5.94 -3.68 12.01
N MET A 318 -5.35 -2.68 11.37
CA MET A 318 -5.42 -2.47 9.92
C MET A 318 -4.87 -3.67 9.15
N PHE A 319 -3.68 -4.18 9.50
CA PHE A 319 -3.08 -5.34 8.84
C PHE A 319 -3.99 -6.57 8.88
N LEU A 320 -4.53 -6.90 10.06
CA LEU A 320 -5.40 -8.07 10.25
C LEU A 320 -6.77 -7.94 9.57
N ALA A 321 -7.27 -6.72 9.41
CA ALA A 321 -8.57 -6.45 8.82
C ALA A 321 -8.54 -6.29 7.30
N GLU A 322 -7.46 -5.72 6.76
CA GLU A 322 -7.42 -5.24 5.37
C GLU A 322 -6.52 -6.07 4.45
N THR A 323 -5.58 -6.84 5.00
CA THR A 323 -4.78 -7.76 4.20
C THR A 323 -5.47 -9.12 4.06
N PRO A 324 -5.31 -9.81 2.91
CA PRO A 324 -5.91 -11.13 2.71
C PRO A 324 -5.30 -12.22 3.60
N VAL A 325 -4.09 -12.00 4.13
CA VAL A 325 -3.22 -13.03 4.72
C VAL A 325 -3.18 -13.02 6.26
N LYS A 326 -3.81 -12.01 6.86
CA LYS A 326 -4.32 -11.95 8.25
C LYS A 326 -3.35 -12.48 9.32
N ARG A 327 -3.87 -13.30 10.24
CA ARG A 327 -3.20 -13.74 11.47
C ARG A 327 -2.02 -14.69 11.22
N PRO A 328 -2.11 -15.70 10.34
CA PRO A 328 -0.99 -16.63 10.14
C PRO A 328 0.32 -15.94 9.76
N VAL A 329 0.26 -14.92 8.89
CA VAL A 329 1.45 -14.14 8.52
C VAL A 329 2.04 -13.37 9.69
N LEU A 330 1.20 -12.76 10.54
CA LEU A 330 1.70 -12.06 11.70
C LEU A 330 2.43 -13.01 12.68
N GLU A 331 1.87 -14.21 12.89
CA GLU A 331 2.51 -15.22 13.73
C GLU A 331 3.78 -15.80 13.10
N SER A 332 3.85 -15.92 11.76
CA SER A 332 5.07 -16.36 11.08
C SER A 332 6.19 -15.31 11.18
N ILE A 333 5.89 -14.01 11.15
CA ILE A 333 6.87 -12.96 11.45
C ILE A 333 7.45 -13.16 12.86
N TYR A 334 6.58 -13.28 13.88
CA TYR A 334 7.04 -13.43 15.26
C TYR A 334 7.88 -14.70 15.45
N THR A 335 7.43 -15.82 14.88
CA THR A 335 8.14 -17.10 14.95
C THR A 335 9.52 -17.00 14.29
N ALA A 336 9.61 -16.36 13.13
CA ALA A 336 10.89 -16.15 12.44
C ALA A 336 11.85 -15.26 13.26
N MET A 337 11.34 -14.17 13.85
CA MET A 337 12.14 -13.29 14.71
C MET A 337 12.63 -14.01 15.98
N ASP A 338 11.78 -14.82 16.62
CA ASP A 338 12.11 -15.58 17.83
C ASP A 338 13.20 -16.62 17.53
N ARG A 339 13.12 -17.33 16.40
CA ARG A 339 14.15 -18.29 15.96
C ARG A 339 15.52 -17.65 15.73
N LEU A 340 15.53 -16.43 15.20
CA LEU A 340 16.75 -15.66 14.97
C LEU A 340 17.33 -15.05 16.26
N GLY A 341 16.61 -15.15 17.39
CA GLY A 341 17.01 -14.55 18.66
C GLY A 341 17.03 -13.02 18.62
N TYR A 342 16.19 -12.40 17.77
CA TYR A 342 16.12 -10.96 17.66
C TYR A 342 15.39 -10.37 18.87
N GLU A 343 16.12 -9.65 19.72
CA GLU A 343 15.58 -8.92 20.89
C GLU A 343 14.49 -7.90 20.50
N ASP A 344 14.52 -7.46 19.23
CA ASP A 344 13.58 -6.50 18.65
C ASP A 344 12.13 -7.01 18.51
N ARG A 345 11.84 -8.31 18.74
CA ARG A 345 10.47 -8.85 18.54
C ARG A 345 9.42 -8.15 19.39
N GLN A 346 9.72 -7.86 20.66
CA GLN A 346 8.80 -7.14 21.54
C GLN A 346 8.59 -5.71 21.04
N CYS A 347 9.68 -5.00 20.72
CA CYS A 347 9.64 -3.64 20.20
C CYS A 347 8.85 -3.56 18.88
N PHE A 348 8.98 -4.57 18.01
CA PHE A 348 8.18 -4.68 16.79
C PHE A 348 6.69 -4.84 17.10
N SER A 349 6.32 -5.69 18.06
CA SER A 349 4.92 -5.83 18.47
C SER A 349 4.35 -4.51 19.02
N GLU A 350 5.08 -3.83 19.89
CA GLU A 350 4.68 -2.52 20.44
C GLU A 350 4.54 -1.45 19.35
N TYR A 351 5.46 -1.46 18.38
CA TYR A 351 5.38 -0.60 17.21
C TYR A 351 4.10 -0.85 16.39
N LEU A 352 3.69 -2.11 16.21
CA LEU A 352 2.46 -2.44 15.48
C LEU A 352 1.17 -2.00 16.21
N ASP A 353 1.23 -1.77 17.52
CA ASP A 353 0.12 -1.15 18.27
C ASP A 353 0.06 0.38 18.04
N GLY A 354 1.13 0.97 17.49
CA GLY A 354 1.17 2.35 17.02
C GLY A 354 0.33 2.59 15.75
N CYS A 355 0.23 3.85 15.34
CA CYS A 355 -0.70 4.29 14.29
C CYS A 355 -0.04 4.83 13.02
N PHE A 356 1.30 4.78 12.90
CA PHE A 356 2.01 5.35 11.75
C PHE A 356 2.99 4.37 11.13
N TYR A 357 2.93 4.24 9.81
CA TYR A 357 3.84 3.37 9.06
C TYR A 357 4.20 3.98 7.70
N PHE A 358 5.36 3.59 7.18
CA PHE A 358 5.84 3.90 5.85
C PHE A 358 5.35 2.84 4.86
N PRO A 359 4.46 3.20 3.91
CA PRO A 359 3.86 2.23 3.02
C PRO A 359 4.74 1.79 1.85
N ASN A 360 4.28 0.73 1.20
CA ASN A 360 4.79 0.22 -0.06
C ASN A 360 6.28 -0.18 -0.02
N ASN A 361 6.88 -0.49 1.13
CA ASN A 361 8.29 -0.93 1.21
C ASN A 361 9.29 -0.09 0.36
N MET A 362 8.99 1.20 0.17
CA MET A 362 9.75 2.13 -0.68
C MET A 362 10.75 2.89 0.20
N VAL A 363 12.03 2.66 -0.04
CA VAL A 363 13.10 3.34 0.69
C VAL A 363 14.31 3.60 -0.21
N VAL A 364 14.93 4.75 -0.01
CA VAL A 364 16.26 5.06 -0.52
C VAL A 364 17.14 5.37 0.68
N ALA A 365 18.28 4.69 0.82
CA ALA A 365 19.17 4.88 1.96
C ALA A 365 20.62 4.92 1.52
N LYS A 366 21.49 5.46 2.37
CA LYS A 366 22.94 5.31 2.19
C LYS A 366 23.28 3.84 1.99
N ALA A 367 24.16 3.52 1.04
CA ALA A 367 24.39 2.14 0.63
C ALA A 367 24.72 1.19 1.79
N GLY A 368 25.55 1.63 2.74
CA GLY A 368 25.87 0.83 3.94
C GLY A 368 24.67 0.55 4.85
N LEU A 369 23.80 1.54 5.05
CA LEU A 369 22.57 1.38 5.84
C LEU A 369 21.55 0.49 5.12
N TYR A 370 21.42 0.64 3.79
CA TYR A 370 20.57 -0.22 2.99
C TYR A 370 21.02 -1.70 3.09
N ASP A 371 22.33 -1.95 3.08
CA ASP A 371 22.89 -3.29 3.26
C ASP A 371 22.65 -3.84 4.67
N GLU A 372 22.74 -3.00 5.70
CA GLU A 372 22.40 -3.38 7.09
C GLU A 372 20.92 -3.77 7.20
N TYR A 373 20.02 -2.95 6.64
CA TYR A 373 18.60 -3.26 6.55
C TYR A 373 18.37 -4.60 5.85
N CYS A 374 19.02 -4.84 4.71
CA CYS A 374 18.87 -6.10 3.99
C CYS A 374 19.38 -7.30 4.79
N ARG A 375 20.52 -7.17 5.49
CA ARG A 375 21.05 -8.21 6.39
C ARG A 375 20.10 -8.52 7.55
N TRP A 376 19.28 -7.57 7.98
CA TRP A 376 18.29 -7.76 9.03
C TRP A 376 16.97 -8.33 8.50
N VAL A 377 16.43 -7.80 7.40
CA VAL A 377 15.08 -8.17 6.94
C VAL A 377 15.06 -9.54 6.26
N PHE A 378 16.04 -9.86 5.41
CA PHE A 378 15.98 -11.10 4.60
C PHE A 378 16.02 -12.39 5.43
N PRO A 379 16.82 -12.51 6.51
CA PRO A 379 16.72 -13.67 7.40
C PRO A 379 15.32 -13.88 7.97
N ILE A 380 14.61 -12.80 8.34
CA ILE A 380 13.24 -12.88 8.83
C ILE A 380 12.32 -13.40 7.72
N LEU A 381 12.38 -12.82 6.52
CA LEU A 381 11.53 -13.23 5.39
C LEU A 381 11.78 -14.69 4.97
N MET A 382 13.03 -15.15 5.02
CA MET A 382 13.35 -16.56 4.72
C MET A 382 12.88 -17.49 5.84
N GLY A 383 13.05 -17.10 7.10
CA GLY A 383 12.52 -17.85 8.24
C GLY A 383 10.99 -17.96 8.21
N MET A 384 10.27 -16.96 7.68
CA MET A 384 8.83 -17.07 7.45
C MET A 384 8.48 -18.16 6.45
N LEU A 385 9.19 -18.24 5.30
CA LEU A 385 8.96 -19.29 4.30
C LEU A 385 9.22 -20.71 4.88
N GLU A 386 10.18 -20.84 5.79
CA GLU A 386 10.40 -22.09 6.53
C GLU A 386 9.20 -22.43 7.43
N VAL A 387 8.68 -21.44 8.17
CA VAL A 387 7.47 -21.61 8.99
C VAL A 387 6.25 -21.98 8.14
N ASP A 388 6.08 -21.38 6.97
CA ASP A 388 4.96 -21.70 6.06
C ASP A 388 5.04 -23.16 5.57
N THR A 389 6.27 -23.63 5.29
CA THR A 389 6.53 -25.03 4.91
C THR A 389 6.18 -25.99 6.04
N GLU A 390 6.60 -25.68 7.27
CA GLU A 390 6.36 -26.52 8.45
C GLU A 390 4.90 -26.57 8.88
N THR A 391 4.19 -25.45 8.78
CA THR A 391 2.79 -25.32 9.19
C THR A 391 1.81 -25.74 8.10
N GLY A 392 2.29 -25.95 6.88
CA GLY A 392 1.47 -26.27 5.73
C GLY A 392 0.54 -25.11 5.35
N TYR A 393 1.01 -23.87 5.44
CA TYR A 393 0.20 -22.67 5.15
C TYR A 393 -0.46 -22.72 3.77
N GLY A 394 0.16 -23.40 2.79
CA GLY A 394 -0.48 -23.78 1.53
C GLY A 394 -0.67 -22.65 0.51
N HIS A 395 -0.13 -21.46 0.77
CA HIS A 395 -0.19 -20.31 -0.13
C HIS A 395 1.17 -20.02 -0.78
N GLU A 396 1.50 -20.77 -1.84
CA GLU A 396 2.73 -20.53 -2.63
C GLU A 396 2.56 -19.49 -3.75
N SER A 397 1.34 -19.00 -3.96
CA SER A 397 0.98 -18.15 -5.11
C SER A 397 0.46 -16.76 -4.74
N ASP A 398 0.48 -16.39 -3.46
CA ASP A 398 0.13 -15.04 -3.03
C ASP A 398 1.35 -14.29 -2.47
N ARG A 399 1.22 -12.96 -2.35
CA ARG A 399 2.29 -12.05 -1.93
C ARG A 399 2.38 -11.85 -0.41
N HIS A 400 2.06 -12.88 0.36
CA HIS A 400 1.89 -12.77 1.81
C HIS A 400 3.15 -12.27 2.54
N ILE A 401 4.34 -12.74 2.14
CA ILE A 401 5.62 -12.29 2.69
C ILE A 401 5.89 -10.82 2.34
N ALA A 402 5.48 -10.35 1.16
CA ALA A 402 5.63 -8.94 0.79
C ALA A 402 4.83 -8.00 1.72
N TYR A 403 3.64 -8.41 2.17
CA TYR A 403 2.88 -7.63 3.16
C TYR A 403 3.61 -7.53 4.51
N ALA A 404 4.27 -8.61 4.94
CA ALA A 404 5.11 -8.59 6.13
C ALA A 404 6.34 -7.69 5.95
N ALA A 405 6.96 -7.72 4.78
CA ALA A 405 8.11 -6.89 4.45
C ALA A 405 7.78 -5.39 4.55
N GLU A 406 6.58 -4.96 4.19
CA GLU A 406 6.13 -3.57 4.37
C GLU A 406 6.15 -3.15 5.85
N LEU A 407 5.60 -3.97 6.74
CA LEU A 407 5.61 -3.72 8.19
C LEU A 407 7.04 -3.69 8.76
N LEU A 408 7.85 -4.68 8.40
CA LEU A 408 9.23 -4.81 8.86
C LEU A 408 10.11 -3.66 8.38
N THR A 409 9.94 -3.23 7.12
CA THR A 409 10.64 -2.07 6.55
C THR A 409 10.30 -0.82 7.33
N SER A 410 9.02 -0.58 7.55
CA SER A 410 8.58 0.59 8.31
C SER A 410 9.14 0.59 9.73
N TYR A 411 9.05 -0.54 10.42
CA TYR A 411 9.60 -0.70 11.77
C TYR A 411 11.11 -0.44 11.82
N TYR A 412 11.89 -1.00 10.88
CA TYR A 412 13.34 -0.87 10.89
C TYR A 412 13.79 0.61 10.88
N PHE A 413 13.14 1.45 10.08
CA PHE A 413 13.48 2.88 10.00
C PHE A 413 12.81 3.69 11.10
N ALA A 414 11.50 3.51 11.33
CA ALA A 414 10.77 4.27 12.36
C ALA A 414 11.31 3.97 13.77
N GLY A 415 11.61 2.72 14.10
CA GLY A 415 12.17 2.31 15.39
C GLY A 415 13.62 2.79 15.62
N LYS A 416 14.31 3.28 14.58
CA LYS A 416 15.67 3.83 14.65
C LYS A 416 15.72 5.33 14.40
N GLN A 417 14.59 6.04 14.44
CA GLN A 417 14.53 7.48 14.15
C GLN A 417 15.46 8.33 15.05
N ASP A 418 15.71 7.91 16.30
CA ASP A 418 16.58 8.66 17.22
C ASP A 418 18.07 8.45 16.91
N LYS A 419 18.39 7.44 16.09
CA LYS A 419 19.75 7.07 15.69
C LYS A 419 20.06 7.45 14.24
N LEU A 420 19.02 7.71 13.43
CA LEU A 420 19.12 7.95 11.99
C LEU A 420 18.58 9.34 11.64
N LYS A 421 19.26 10.05 10.74
CA LYS A 421 18.72 11.26 10.12
C LYS A 421 17.79 10.86 9.00
N LEU A 422 16.50 10.82 9.27
CA LEU A 422 15.48 10.45 8.28
C LEU A 422 14.91 11.67 7.56
N ALA A 423 14.60 11.48 6.28
CA ALA A 423 13.79 12.41 5.51
C ALA A 423 12.58 11.71 4.90
N VAL A 424 11.53 12.48 4.61
CA VAL A 424 10.34 12.00 3.91
C VAL A 424 10.03 12.84 2.68
N THR A 425 9.49 12.19 1.66
CA THR A 425 8.87 12.85 0.51
C THR A 425 7.59 12.14 0.10
N ASP A 426 6.72 12.84 -0.60
CA ASP A 426 5.54 12.21 -1.19
C ASP A 426 5.93 11.36 -2.41
N TYR A 427 5.01 10.54 -2.91
CA TYR A 427 5.17 9.81 -4.16
C TYR A 427 4.05 10.15 -5.12
N LYS A 428 4.36 10.11 -6.41
CA LYS A 428 3.37 10.20 -7.48
C LYS A 428 2.84 8.82 -7.80
N PHE A 429 1.53 8.63 -7.64
CA PHE A 429 0.81 7.46 -8.12
C PHE A 429 0.45 7.64 -9.60
N LEU A 430 0.89 6.69 -10.43
CA LEU A 430 0.56 6.65 -11.85
C LEU A 430 -0.64 5.71 -12.02
N MET A 431 -1.78 6.27 -12.44
CA MET A 431 -3.02 5.51 -12.68
C MET A 431 -2.92 4.59 -13.89
#